data_AF-G1XPM8-F1
#
_entry.id   AF-G1XPM8-F1
#
_cell.length_a   1.000
_cell.length_b   1.000
_cell.length_c   1.000
_cell.angle_alpha   90.00
_cell.angle_beta   90.00
_cell.angle_gamma   90.00
#
_symmetry.space_group_name_H-M   'P 1'
#
loop_
_entity.id
_entity.type
_entity.pdbx_description
1 polymer ?
#
loop_
_entity_poly.entity_id
_entity_poly.type
_entity_poly.pdbx_seq_one_letter_code
_entity_poly.pdbx_strand_id
1 'polypeptide(L)'
;MLSYRATNGYQTARYNGGLCWSYYSFYPHPLDHSNAYTIHSYRDKNLRDFSSYVRRKNNWVAKSRDRRKFVKWLEKTRSNDYRQHCRYHLAWTPRDIEFAWRELGNYRQYVETLREWGFAIEPDIDGVWRGDDIISPKIKEELIAAVATLEGVPGRGEASISEGTGQVTDLVDPCQWPAVYGQAIDQRTGELLQIPHSIWFYGTEYENMHAEDSSRIIYDGYFSKGCLLASEFIISEAGDATKIFSYIIGLDSPDQQRRFYPILENIFTKSIVLFEHVLGDLACSRPGSTRDQGCIHDTRRDPDSEVKPQKATMGILVKDYLRKNREILAQFQNGGLITADYLDDAQPLCWRHRGCQNRGIDCGGISHKSHVIQIHESEIPLDLKHMWFPPNFSGGHNLRGRNLRVFVHFRNVEVTPEDPVFKGTAEWFIFGKLNESVVAVVTYCYAQENITEVRLNFVTVHKREFNALCRCGRSDFAVDQSESTIIKENRVVAFPNLLPHKLEPFEIIDKTRGGHLKMLTFYLCDPSLAHEMPTTRIVAPQTLETLSTPSVPRQNGPH
;
A
#
# COMPACT_ATOMS: atom_id res chain seq x y z
N MET A 1 6.28 -25.79 -24.02
CA MET A 1 6.61 -24.58 -24.78
C MET A 1 5.33 -23.78 -24.97
N LEU A 2 5.11 -22.79 -24.12
CA LEU A 2 3.99 -21.85 -24.22
C LEU A 2 4.56 -20.54 -24.76
N SER A 3 4.20 -20.17 -25.98
CA SER A 3 4.60 -18.91 -26.59
C SER A 3 3.66 -17.79 -26.12
N TYR A 4 4.19 -16.82 -25.37
CA TYR A 4 3.49 -15.59 -25.05
C TYR A 4 3.54 -14.65 -26.26
N ARG A 5 2.40 -14.41 -26.91
CA ARG A 5 2.22 -13.24 -27.78
C ARG A 5 1.49 -12.17 -26.98
N ALA A 6 2.16 -11.07 -26.74
CA ALA A 6 1.55 -9.84 -26.25
C ALA A 6 0.67 -9.26 -27.38
N THR A 7 -0.64 -9.42 -27.27
CA THR A 7 -1.61 -8.67 -28.06
C THR A 7 -2.68 -8.18 -27.10
N ASN A 8 -2.71 -6.86 -26.87
CA ASN A 8 -3.75 -6.07 -26.23
C ASN A 8 -4.26 -6.59 -24.88
N GLY A 9 -3.57 -6.30 -23.76
CA GLY A 9 -4.16 -6.02 -22.44
C GLY A 9 -5.26 -6.90 -21.79
N TYR A 10 -5.70 -8.01 -22.39
CA TYR A 10 -6.85 -8.79 -21.92
C TYR A 10 -6.39 -10.13 -21.34
N GLN A 11 -6.77 -10.42 -20.10
CA GLN A 11 -6.75 -11.78 -19.57
C GLN A 11 -8.14 -12.40 -19.73
N THR A 12 -8.30 -13.36 -20.62
CA THR A 12 -9.53 -14.17 -20.71
C THR A 12 -9.42 -15.37 -19.77
N ALA A 13 -10.28 -15.45 -18.75
CA ALA A 13 -10.52 -16.69 -18.00
C ALA A 13 -11.84 -17.30 -18.48
N ARG A 14 -11.82 -18.51 -19.05
CA ARG A 14 -13.03 -19.29 -19.33
C ARG A 14 -13.50 -19.93 -18.02
N TYR A 15 -14.63 -19.48 -17.49
CA TYR A 15 -15.38 -20.23 -16.49
C TYR A 15 -16.62 -20.86 -17.16
N ASN A 16 -16.87 -22.14 -16.87
CA ASN A 16 -17.91 -23.02 -17.44
C ASN A 16 -19.10 -22.33 -18.12
N GLY A 17 -19.12 -22.33 -19.46
CA GLY A 17 -20.36 -22.22 -20.25
C GLY A 17 -20.87 -20.83 -20.61
N GLY A 18 -20.23 -19.74 -20.16
CA GLY A 18 -20.59 -18.37 -20.55
C GLY A 18 -19.36 -17.50 -20.80
N LEU A 19 -19.36 -16.70 -21.86
CA LEU A 19 -18.36 -15.66 -22.10
C LEU A 19 -18.64 -14.48 -21.15
N CYS A 20 -18.19 -14.57 -19.90
CA CYS A 20 -18.19 -13.44 -18.98
C CYS A 20 -16.95 -12.57 -19.29
N TRP A 21 -17.16 -11.42 -19.93
CA TRP A 21 -16.12 -10.42 -20.16
C TRP A 21 -15.83 -9.66 -18.86
N SER A 22 -15.20 -10.31 -17.90
CA SER A 22 -14.64 -9.61 -16.74
C SER A 22 -13.39 -8.87 -17.20
N TYR A 23 -13.50 -7.55 -17.36
CA TYR A 23 -12.33 -6.67 -17.47
C TYR A 23 -11.61 -6.70 -16.12
N TYR A 24 -10.74 -7.68 -15.91
CA TYR A 24 -9.81 -7.63 -14.79
C TYR A 24 -8.79 -6.54 -15.08
N SER A 25 -8.78 -5.50 -14.24
CA SER A 25 -7.73 -4.50 -14.27
C SER A 25 -6.39 -5.20 -14.07
N PHE A 26 -5.37 -4.81 -14.84
CA PHE A 26 -4.03 -5.40 -14.72
C PHE A 26 -3.42 -5.14 -13.34
N TYR A 27 -3.79 -4.02 -12.70
CA TYR A 27 -3.44 -3.70 -11.33
C TYR A 27 -4.64 -3.87 -10.39
N PRO A 28 -4.47 -4.55 -9.24
CA PRO A 28 -5.54 -4.72 -8.27
C PRO A 28 -5.99 -3.39 -7.66
N HIS A 29 -7.31 -3.18 -7.54
CA HIS A 29 -7.90 -2.02 -6.85
C HIS A 29 -8.46 -2.40 -5.46
N PRO A 30 -8.41 -1.50 -4.45
CA PRO A 30 -8.92 -1.79 -3.09
C PRO A 30 -10.40 -2.13 -3.04
N LEU A 31 -11.16 -1.59 -3.97
CA LEU A 31 -12.61 -1.79 -4.05
C LEU A 31 -13.00 -2.96 -4.97
N ASP A 32 -12.03 -3.71 -5.52
CA ASP A 32 -12.30 -4.92 -6.30
C ASP A 32 -12.70 -6.09 -5.39
N HIS A 33 -13.83 -6.74 -5.67
CA HIS A 33 -14.34 -7.86 -4.88
C HIS A 33 -13.51 -9.16 -4.99
N SER A 34 -12.68 -9.27 -6.04
CA SER A 34 -11.85 -10.44 -6.38
C SER A 34 -10.51 -10.50 -5.64
N ASN A 35 -10.04 -9.40 -5.06
CA ASN A 35 -8.79 -9.37 -4.32
C ASN A 35 -9.02 -10.00 -2.94
N ALA A 36 -8.69 -11.29 -2.84
CA ALA A 36 -8.70 -12.04 -1.60
C ALA A 36 -7.68 -11.44 -0.63
N TYR A 37 -8.15 -10.56 0.25
CA TYR A 37 -7.38 -10.03 1.36
C TYR A 37 -6.73 -11.16 2.16
N THR A 38 -5.41 -11.14 2.21
CA THR A 38 -4.64 -12.25 2.78
C THR A 38 -4.22 -11.92 4.20
N ILE A 39 -4.46 -12.83 5.13
CA ILE A 39 -4.03 -12.68 6.52
C ILE A 39 -2.59 -13.14 6.62
N HIS A 40 -1.69 -12.23 6.98
CA HIS A 40 -0.32 -12.61 7.30
C HIS A 40 -0.31 -13.47 8.56
N SER A 41 0.29 -14.65 8.46
CA SER A 41 0.51 -15.48 9.64
C SER A 41 1.46 -14.77 10.60
N TYR A 42 1.52 -15.23 11.86
CA TYR A 42 2.51 -14.72 12.81
C TYR A 42 3.95 -14.93 12.30
N ARG A 43 4.20 -16.01 11.55
CA ARG A 43 5.50 -16.28 10.90
C ARG A 43 5.82 -15.25 9.82
N ASP A 44 4.86 -14.96 8.94
CA ASP A 44 5.01 -13.97 7.88
C ASP A 44 5.27 -12.57 8.46
N LYS A 45 4.50 -12.16 9.49
CA LYS A 45 4.71 -10.89 10.19
C LYS A 45 6.13 -10.76 10.77
N ASN A 46 6.63 -11.79 11.45
CA ASN A 46 7.99 -11.77 11.99
C ASN A 46 9.08 -11.66 10.90
N LEU A 47 8.89 -12.36 9.77
CA LEU A 47 9.80 -12.26 8.62
C LEU A 47 9.79 -10.85 8.02
N ARG A 48 8.60 -10.24 7.88
CA ARG A 48 8.41 -8.84 7.43
C ARG A 48 9.11 -7.86 8.35
N ASP A 49 8.78 -7.90 9.64
CA ASP A 49 9.29 -6.98 10.65
C ASP A 49 10.82 -7.01 10.68
N PHE A 50 11.42 -8.20 10.61
CA PHE A 50 12.87 -8.34 10.53
C PHE A 50 13.44 -7.78 9.22
N SER A 51 12.84 -8.11 8.07
CA SER A 51 13.27 -7.63 6.76
C SER A 51 13.22 -6.09 6.70
N SER A 52 12.09 -5.48 7.10
CA SER A 52 11.90 -4.02 7.22
C SER A 52 12.89 -3.39 8.20
N TYR A 53 13.11 -4.01 9.38
CA TYR A 53 14.09 -3.53 10.35
C TYR A 53 15.52 -3.45 9.79
N VAL A 54 15.92 -4.43 8.96
CA VAL A 54 17.23 -4.44 8.30
C VAL A 54 17.30 -3.37 7.22
N ARG A 55 16.30 -3.29 6.32
CA ARG A 55 16.23 -2.34 5.19
C ARG A 55 16.22 -0.86 5.61
N ARG A 56 15.81 -0.57 6.85
CA ARG A 56 15.85 0.77 7.44
C ARG A 56 17.20 1.18 8.04
N LYS A 57 18.20 0.29 8.08
CA LYS A 57 19.52 0.64 8.62
C LYS A 57 20.30 1.50 7.63
N ASN A 58 21.02 2.49 8.14
CA ASN A 58 21.99 3.23 7.34
C ASN A 58 23.01 2.27 6.74
N ASN A 59 23.21 2.36 5.42
CA ASN A 59 24.08 1.46 4.65
C ASN A 59 23.73 -0.03 4.85
N TRP A 60 22.44 -0.36 4.90
CA TRP A 60 21.97 -1.74 5.07
C TRP A 60 22.44 -2.66 3.94
N VAL A 61 22.58 -2.16 2.71
CA VAL A 61 23.02 -2.95 1.55
C VAL A 61 24.40 -3.58 1.79
N ALA A 62 25.39 -2.79 2.22
CA ALA A 62 26.71 -3.32 2.56
C ALA A 62 26.67 -4.15 3.84
N LYS A 63 25.97 -3.68 4.88
CA LYS A 63 25.97 -4.32 6.21
C LYS A 63 25.24 -5.66 6.24
N SER A 64 24.20 -5.86 5.43
CA SER A 64 23.41 -7.09 5.42
C SER A 64 24.09 -8.26 4.71
N ARG A 65 25.25 -8.05 4.07
CA ARG A 65 26.13 -9.11 3.54
C ARG A 65 26.96 -9.81 4.61
N ASP A 66 27.06 -9.21 5.80
CA ASP A 66 27.80 -9.77 6.91
C ASP A 66 26.86 -10.64 7.75
N ARG A 67 27.08 -11.96 7.71
CA ARG A 67 26.28 -12.93 8.47
C ARG A 67 26.33 -12.66 9.98
N ARG A 68 27.43 -12.14 10.53
CA ARG A 68 27.54 -11.79 11.95
C ARG A 68 26.62 -10.62 12.30
N LYS A 69 26.56 -9.60 11.45
CA LYS A 69 25.63 -8.48 11.61
C LYS A 69 24.17 -8.91 11.46
N PHE A 70 23.88 -9.75 10.47
CA PHE A 70 22.55 -10.34 10.29
C PHE A 70 22.08 -11.03 11.57
N VAL A 71 22.91 -11.91 12.15
CA VAL A 71 22.56 -12.61 13.41
C VAL A 71 22.37 -11.62 14.56
N LYS A 72 23.27 -10.64 14.71
CA LYS A 72 23.12 -9.61 15.75
C LYS A 72 21.82 -8.82 15.61
N TRP A 73 21.38 -8.55 14.38
CA TRP A 73 20.09 -7.90 14.13
C TRP A 73 18.92 -8.83 14.47
N LEU A 74 19.00 -10.10 14.09
CA LEU A 74 17.96 -11.09 14.34
C LEU A 74 17.77 -11.34 15.85
N GLU A 75 18.86 -11.43 16.62
CA GLU A 75 18.79 -11.55 18.08
C GLU A 75 18.15 -10.32 18.73
N LYS A 76 18.40 -9.13 18.16
CA LYS A 76 17.85 -7.87 18.67
C LYS A 76 16.35 -7.75 18.40
N THR A 77 15.87 -8.09 17.20
CA THR A 77 14.43 -8.07 16.90
C THR A 77 13.69 -9.09 17.76
N ARG A 78 14.26 -10.29 17.93
CA ARG A 78 13.67 -11.37 18.75
C ARG A 78 13.56 -11.08 20.24
N SER A 79 14.44 -10.22 20.78
CA SER A 79 14.37 -9.80 22.18
C SER A 79 13.11 -9.00 22.51
N ASN A 80 12.48 -8.39 21.50
CA ASN A 80 11.21 -7.67 21.64
C ASN A 80 10.00 -8.60 21.51
N ASP A 81 10.08 -9.66 20.71
CA ASP A 81 9.02 -10.67 20.53
C ASP A 81 8.67 -11.37 21.86
N TYR A 82 9.63 -11.47 22.79
CA TYR A 82 9.41 -12.08 24.09
C TYR A 82 8.43 -11.30 24.99
N ARG A 83 8.27 -9.99 24.77
CA ARG A 83 7.67 -9.08 25.76
C ARG A 83 6.23 -8.66 25.47
N GLN A 84 5.75 -8.77 24.23
CA GLN A 84 4.57 -8.01 23.84
C GLN A 84 3.28 -8.82 23.68
N HIS A 85 3.22 -9.96 23.00
CA HIS A 85 1.91 -10.59 22.72
C HIS A 85 1.95 -12.12 22.62
N CYS A 86 1.28 -12.79 23.57
CA CYS A 86 0.95 -14.23 23.66
C CYS A 86 1.94 -15.19 24.33
N ARG A 87 1.39 -16.20 25.02
CA ARG A 87 2.06 -17.33 25.70
C ARG A 87 2.82 -18.29 24.74
N TYR A 88 3.00 -17.93 23.48
CA TYR A 88 3.51 -18.82 22.43
C TYR A 88 4.53 -18.07 21.57
N HIS A 89 5.81 -18.43 21.69
CA HIS A 89 6.88 -17.89 20.85
C HIS A 89 7.05 -18.75 19.59
N LEU A 90 7.32 -18.11 18.45
CA LEU A 90 7.64 -18.81 17.22
C LEU A 90 9.14 -19.08 17.12
N ALA A 91 9.51 -20.35 16.89
CA ALA A 91 10.88 -20.70 16.57
C ALA A 91 11.23 -20.29 15.13
N TRP A 92 12.27 -19.46 14.95
CA TRP A 92 12.87 -19.21 13.63
C TRP A 92 13.68 -20.44 13.23
N THR A 93 13.12 -21.26 12.35
CA THR A 93 13.75 -22.46 11.78
C THR A 93 14.97 -22.11 10.93
N PRO A 94 15.88 -23.05 10.66
CA PRO A 94 16.93 -22.85 9.66
C PRO A 94 16.39 -22.35 8.30
N ARG A 95 15.19 -22.80 7.91
CA ARG A 95 14.53 -22.36 6.67
C ARG A 95 14.10 -20.88 6.73
N ASP A 96 13.64 -20.39 7.88
CA ASP A 96 13.29 -18.97 8.07
C ASP A 96 14.51 -18.07 7.93
N ILE A 97 15.62 -18.49 8.54
CA ILE A 97 16.89 -17.77 8.49
C ILE A 97 17.39 -17.69 7.04
N GLU A 98 17.39 -18.82 6.32
CA GLU A 98 17.80 -18.87 4.92
C GLU A 98 16.88 -18.04 4.03
N PHE A 99 15.56 -18.11 4.26
CA PHE A 99 14.59 -17.30 3.51
C PHE A 99 14.85 -15.80 3.68
N ALA A 100 14.95 -15.33 4.93
CA ALA A 100 15.20 -13.92 5.22
C ALA A 100 16.54 -13.45 4.66
N TRP A 101 17.58 -14.30 4.72
CA TRP A 101 18.89 -14.02 4.13
C TRP A 101 18.82 -13.85 2.60
N ARG A 102 18.11 -14.75 1.93
CA ARG A 102 17.93 -14.74 0.46
C ARG A 102 17.06 -13.58 0.01
N GLU A 103 15.96 -13.30 0.68
CA GLU A 103 15.06 -12.18 0.37
C GLU A 103 15.81 -10.84 0.48
N LEU A 104 16.57 -10.63 1.57
CA LEU A 104 17.44 -9.46 1.68
C LEU A 104 18.51 -9.41 0.58
N GLY A 105 18.96 -10.58 0.09
CA GLY A 105 19.81 -10.69 -1.09
C GLY A 105 19.18 -10.12 -2.35
N ASN A 106 17.91 -10.45 -2.61
CA ASN A 106 17.16 -9.92 -3.74
C ASN A 106 17.04 -8.39 -3.66
N TYR A 107 16.65 -7.87 -2.49
CA TYR A 107 16.57 -6.41 -2.28
C TYR A 107 17.92 -5.73 -2.50
N ARG A 108 19.01 -6.31 -1.98
CA ARG A 108 20.37 -5.74 -2.13
C ARG A 108 20.75 -5.59 -3.59
N GLN A 109 20.64 -6.68 -4.35
CA GLN A 109 21.02 -6.71 -5.75
C GLN A 109 20.24 -5.66 -6.53
N TYR A 110 18.95 -5.54 -6.26
CA TYR A 110 18.10 -4.57 -6.94
C TYR A 110 18.48 -3.12 -6.64
N VAL A 111 18.68 -2.77 -5.37
CA VAL A 111 19.07 -1.41 -4.99
C VAL A 111 20.43 -1.05 -5.58
N GLU A 112 21.34 -2.00 -5.73
CA GLU A 112 22.61 -1.77 -6.41
C GLU A 112 22.43 -1.50 -7.90
N THR A 113 21.61 -2.30 -8.59
CA THR A 113 21.25 -2.05 -10.00
C THR A 113 20.58 -0.69 -10.18
N LEU A 114 19.68 -0.29 -9.28
CA LEU A 114 19.05 1.04 -9.31
C LEU A 114 20.08 2.16 -9.19
N ARG A 115 21.05 2.02 -8.28
CA ARG A 115 22.13 3.00 -8.10
C ARG A 115 23.05 3.07 -9.33
N GLU A 116 23.34 1.93 -9.96
CA GLU A 116 24.10 1.88 -11.23
C GLU A 116 23.37 2.63 -12.35
N TRP A 117 22.03 2.58 -12.36
CA TRP A 117 21.19 3.35 -13.28
C TRP A 117 20.98 4.82 -12.86
N GLY A 118 21.59 5.25 -11.76
CA GLY A 118 21.51 6.64 -11.27
C GLY A 118 20.27 6.95 -10.42
N PHE A 119 19.52 5.94 -9.99
CA PHE A 119 18.37 6.11 -9.10
C PHE A 119 18.75 5.96 -7.63
N ALA A 120 18.22 6.86 -6.79
CA ALA A 120 18.44 6.89 -5.35
C ALA A 120 17.16 6.55 -4.58
N ILE A 121 16.55 5.41 -4.91
CA ILE A 121 15.36 4.90 -4.20
C ILE A 121 15.71 3.67 -3.37
N GLU A 122 15.01 3.50 -2.26
CA GLU A 122 15.26 2.47 -1.26
C GLU A 122 13.94 1.85 -0.78
N PRO A 123 13.93 0.56 -0.43
CA PRO A 123 12.75 -0.08 0.16
C PRO A 123 12.55 0.34 1.62
N ASP A 124 11.30 0.51 2.06
CA ASP A 124 10.91 0.73 3.46
C ASP A 124 10.23 -0.49 4.06
N ILE A 125 8.93 -0.44 4.28
CA ILE A 125 8.10 -1.61 4.58
C ILE A 125 7.74 -2.31 3.27
N ASP A 126 7.04 -3.44 3.38
CA ASP A 126 6.62 -4.16 2.18
C ASP A 126 5.63 -3.33 1.35
N GLY A 127 5.89 -3.24 0.05
CA GLY A 127 5.12 -2.42 -0.89
C GLY A 127 5.38 -0.91 -0.81
N VAL A 128 6.20 -0.43 0.13
CA VAL A 128 6.51 1.01 0.29
C VAL A 128 7.96 1.30 -0.04
N TRP A 129 8.18 2.27 -0.91
CA TRP A 129 9.49 2.71 -1.37
C TRP A 129 9.70 4.18 -1.07
N ARG A 130 10.96 4.59 -0.90
CA ARG A 130 11.31 5.97 -0.57
C ARG A 130 12.49 6.46 -1.37
N GLY A 131 12.52 7.75 -1.66
CA GLY A 131 13.68 8.47 -2.17
C GLY A 131 14.01 9.62 -1.23
N ASP A 132 15.23 9.63 -0.70
CA ASP A 132 15.73 10.75 0.10
C ASP A 132 16.54 11.68 -0.83
N ASP A 133 16.24 12.97 -0.79
CA ASP A 133 16.98 14.00 -1.53
C ASP A 133 16.99 13.82 -3.06
N ILE A 134 15.99 13.12 -3.61
CA ILE A 134 15.85 12.93 -5.06
C ILE A 134 15.36 14.20 -5.78
N ILE A 135 14.77 15.13 -5.02
CA ILE A 135 14.38 16.46 -5.49
C ILE A 135 15.49 17.45 -5.13
N SER A 136 15.98 18.18 -6.11
CA SER A 136 17.08 19.13 -5.90
C SER A 136 16.66 20.28 -4.97
N PRO A 137 17.59 20.85 -4.18
CA PRO A 137 17.32 22.00 -3.33
C PRO A 137 16.67 23.17 -4.08
N LYS A 138 17.15 23.45 -5.31
CA LYS A 138 16.59 24.49 -6.18
C LYS A 138 15.09 24.29 -6.46
N ILE A 139 14.70 23.09 -6.89
CA ILE A 139 13.30 22.77 -7.21
C ILE A 139 12.44 22.80 -5.94
N LYS A 140 12.98 22.38 -4.79
CA LYS A 140 12.30 22.48 -3.49
C LYS A 140 12.04 23.93 -3.10
N GLU A 141 13.04 24.81 -3.22
CA GLU A 141 12.92 26.25 -2.93
C GLU A 141 11.91 26.93 -3.88
N GLU A 142 11.95 26.61 -5.17
CA GLU A 142 10.98 27.08 -6.15
C GLU A 142 9.55 26.62 -5.80
N LEU A 143 9.38 25.36 -5.35
CA LEU A 143 8.10 24.85 -4.90
C LEU A 143 7.58 25.60 -3.67
N ILE A 144 8.42 25.81 -2.66
CA ILE A 144 8.06 26.55 -1.43
C ILE A 144 7.61 27.97 -1.79
N ALA A 145 8.39 28.67 -2.64
CA ALA A 145 8.05 30.01 -3.10
C ALA A 145 6.74 30.05 -3.91
N ALA A 146 6.48 29.02 -4.73
CA ALA A 146 5.24 28.91 -5.48
C ALA A 146 4.03 28.68 -4.54
N VAL A 147 4.13 27.73 -3.62
CA VAL A 147 3.06 27.38 -2.67
C VAL A 147 2.70 28.57 -1.76
N ALA A 148 3.69 29.35 -1.31
CA ALA A 148 3.45 30.55 -0.51
C ALA A 148 2.46 31.53 -1.18
N THR A 149 2.36 31.50 -2.51
CA THR A 149 1.42 32.35 -3.26
C THR A 149 -0.01 31.83 -3.28
N LEU A 150 -0.23 30.56 -2.93
CA LEU A 150 -1.56 30.00 -2.67
C LEU A 150 -1.96 30.22 -1.21
N GLU A 151 -1.03 30.11 -0.28
CA GLU A 151 -1.25 30.35 1.17
C GLU A 151 -1.70 31.79 1.44
N GLY A 152 -1.22 32.76 0.66
CA GLY A 152 -1.63 34.16 0.78
C GLY A 152 -3.04 34.48 0.26
N VAL A 153 -3.78 33.52 -0.30
CA VAL A 153 -5.13 33.74 -0.84
C VAL A 153 -6.18 33.52 0.26
N PRO A 154 -6.97 34.54 0.66
CA PRO A 154 -7.99 34.38 1.69
C PRO A 154 -9.03 33.31 1.32
N GLY A 155 -9.44 32.48 2.28
CA GLY A 155 -10.43 31.42 2.04
C GLY A 155 -9.88 30.17 1.33
N ARG A 156 -8.61 30.18 0.88
CA ARG A 156 -8.02 29.06 0.14
C ARG A 156 -7.83 27.86 1.06
N GLY A 157 -8.49 26.76 0.72
CA GLY A 157 -8.42 25.50 1.48
C GLY A 157 -9.41 25.38 2.64
N GLU A 158 -10.16 26.44 2.98
CA GLU A 158 -11.19 26.42 4.05
C GLU A 158 -12.38 25.52 3.72
N ALA A 159 -12.70 25.30 2.44
CA ALA A 159 -13.81 24.45 2.02
C ALA A 159 -13.53 22.93 2.13
N SER A 160 -12.28 22.52 2.37
CA SER A 160 -11.85 21.11 2.40
C SER A 160 -11.79 20.53 3.82
N ILE A 161 -12.27 21.25 4.83
CA ILE A 161 -12.22 20.83 6.24
C ILE A 161 -13.25 19.71 6.50
N SER A 162 -12.98 18.49 6.03
CA SER A 162 -13.69 17.28 6.46
C SER A 162 -13.18 16.76 7.81
N GLU A 163 -11.98 17.17 8.24
CA GLU A 163 -11.27 16.63 9.41
C GLU A 163 -11.46 17.44 10.71
N GLY A 164 -12.33 18.45 10.73
CA GLY A 164 -12.81 19.10 11.95
C GLY A 164 -11.78 19.90 12.78
N THR A 165 -10.54 20.03 12.32
CA THR A 165 -9.50 20.86 12.95
C THR A 165 -9.02 21.91 11.95
N GLY A 166 -8.89 23.17 12.40
CA GLY A 166 -8.35 24.27 11.58
C GLY A 166 -6.86 24.15 11.27
N GLN A 167 -6.21 23.06 11.70
CA GLN A 167 -4.79 22.77 11.51
C GLN A 167 -4.47 22.24 10.10
N VAL A 168 -5.45 21.67 9.39
CA VAL A 168 -5.24 21.07 8.06
C VAL A 168 -5.78 22.01 6.97
N THR A 169 -4.98 22.25 5.94
CA THR A 169 -5.37 23.06 4.79
C THR A 169 -4.98 22.36 3.50
N ASP A 170 -5.98 22.08 2.64
CA ASP A 170 -5.76 21.53 1.31
C ASP A 170 -5.78 22.67 0.27
N LEU A 171 -4.58 23.13 -0.11
CA LEU A 171 -4.38 24.28 -1.02
C LEU A 171 -4.74 23.96 -2.46
N VAL A 172 -4.58 22.70 -2.85
CA VAL A 172 -4.97 22.11 -4.12
C VAL A 172 -5.60 20.78 -3.76
N ASP A 173 -6.90 20.66 -3.93
CA ASP A 173 -7.66 19.47 -3.52
C ASP A 173 -8.31 18.83 -4.76
N PRO A 174 -7.89 17.62 -5.16
CA PRO A 174 -8.44 16.94 -6.33
C PRO A 174 -9.88 16.46 -6.13
N CYS A 175 -10.40 16.48 -4.89
CA CYS A 175 -11.80 16.19 -4.59
C CYS A 175 -12.72 17.40 -4.83
N GLN A 176 -12.15 18.60 -5.01
CA GLN A 176 -12.94 19.77 -5.37
C GLN A 176 -13.42 19.68 -6.82
N TRP A 177 -14.65 20.12 -7.04
CA TRP A 177 -15.23 20.28 -8.38
C TRP A 177 -15.25 18.99 -9.22
N PRO A 178 -15.83 17.88 -8.70
CA PRO A 178 -15.99 16.67 -9.49
C PRO A 178 -16.93 16.93 -10.67
N ALA A 179 -16.72 16.22 -11.78
CA ALA A 179 -17.69 16.23 -12.86
C ALA A 179 -18.94 15.43 -12.46
N VAL A 180 -20.11 16.05 -12.55
CA VAL A 180 -21.40 15.41 -12.35
C VAL A 180 -21.97 14.98 -13.71
N TYR A 181 -22.27 13.70 -13.87
CA TYR A 181 -22.83 13.18 -15.12
C TYR A 181 -24.22 13.77 -15.37
N GLY A 182 -24.52 14.08 -16.64
CA GLY A 182 -25.75 14.76 -17.04
C GLY A 182 -25.81 16.26 -16.65
N GLN A 183 -24.74 16.81 -16.07
CA GLN A 183 -24.65 18.25 -15.72
C GLN A 183 -23.38 18.90 -16.28
N ALA A 184 -22.23 18.23 -16.15
CA ALA A 184 -20.98 18.71 -16.74
C ALA A 184 -21.06 18.67 -18.28
N ILE A 185 -20.35 19.57 -18.95
CA ILE A 185 -20.28 19.65 -20.42
C ILE A 185 -18.98 19.01 -20.90
N ASP A 186 -19.05 18.12 -21.90
CA ASP A 186 -17.88 17.67 -22.66
C ASP A 186 -17.50 18.76 -23.67
N GLN A 187 -16.34 19.38 -23.47
CA GLN A 187 -15.87 20.49 -24.30
C GLN A 187 -15.60 20.11 -25.75
N ARG A 188 -15.44 18.83 -26.08
CA ARG A 188 -15.18 18.37 -27.45
C ARG A 188 -16.47 18.34 -28.28
N THR A 189 -17.58 17.94 -27.65
CA THR A 189 -18.88 17.75 -28.32
C THR A 189 -19.84 18.90 -28.05
N GLY A 190 -19.66 19.63 -26.94
CA GLY A 190 -20.62 20.64 -26.46
C GLY A 190 -21.86 20.03 -25.80
N GLU A 191 -21.90 18.71 -25.62
CA GLU A 191 -23.02 17.97 -25.03
C GLU A 191 -22.79 17.71 -23.54
N LEU A 192 -23.85 17.30 -22.84
CA LEU A 192 -23.76 16.88 -21.44
C LEU A 192 -22.94 15.59 -21.34
N LEU A 193 -21.98 15.58 -20.42
CA LEU A 193 -21.13 14.45 -20.10
C LEU A 193 -21.97 13.26 -19.63
N GLN A 194 -21.96 12.18 -20.39
CA GLN A 194 -22.68 10.96 -20.07
C GLN A 194 -21.83 10.02 -19.22
N ILE A 195 -22.49 9.11 -18.53
CA ILE A 195 -21.81 8.02 -17.82
C ILE A 195 -21.10 7.14 -18.86
N PRO A 196 -19.78 6.90 -18.74
CA PRO A 196 -19.06 6.02 -19.66
C PRO A 196 -19.69 4.61 -19.71
N HIS A 197 -19.88 4.07 -20.91
CA HIS A 197 -20.53 2.76 -21.13
C HIS A 197 -19.77 1.60 -20.46
N SER A 198 -18.46 1.76 -20.28
CA SER A 198 -17.61 0.82 -19.53
C SER A 198 -18.01 0.70 -18.06
N ILE A 199 -18.55 1.74 -17.43
CA ILE A 199 -19.07 1.68 -16.05
C ILE A 199 -20.42 0.95 -16.02
N TRP A 200 -21.21 1.05 -17.10
CA TRP A 200 -22.55 0.46 -17.21
C TRP A 200 -22.54 -1.07 -17.17
N PHE A 201 -21.54 -1.71 -17.79
CA PHE A 201 -21.40 -3.17 -17.83
C PHE A 201 -20.96 -3.80 -16.51
N TYR A 202 -20.28 -3.08 -15.62
CA TYR A 202 -19.93 -3.62 -14.30
C TYR A 202 -21.14 -3.72 -13.38
N GLY A 203 -22.29 -3.12 -13.73
CA GLY A 203 -23.50 -3.05 -12.91
C GLY A 203 -24.58 -4.10 -13.20
N THR A 204 -24.47 -4.90 -14.26
CA THR A 204 -25.65 -5.64 -14.79
C THR A 204 -25.34 -7.06 -15.28
N GLU A 205 -25.31 -8.04 -14.37
CA GLU A 205 -25.63 -9.44 -14.73
C GLU A 205 -26.62 -10.13 -13.77
N TYR A 206 -27.18 -9.41 -12.80
CA TYR A 206 -28.26 -9.91 -11.93
C TYR A 206 -29.30 -8.82 -11.73
N GLU A 207 -30.16 -8.56 -12.73
CA GLU A 207 -31.52 -8.00 -12.56
C GLU A 207 -32.17 -7.69 -13.92
N ASN A 208 -32.37 -8.73 -14.74
CA ASN A 208 -33.40 -8.70 -15.80
C ASN A 208 -34.75 -9.21 -15.28
N MET A 209 -35.02 -9.10 -13.97
CA MET A 209 -36.31 -9.42 -13.38
C MET A 209 -36.76 -8.22 -12.55
N HIS A 210 -37.78 -7.53 -13.06
CA HIS A 210 -38.52 -6.42 -12.44
C HIS A 210 -38.00 -5.01 -12.77
N ALA A 211 -38.42 -4.54 -13.94
CA ALA A 211 -38.59 -3.13 -14.23
C ALA A 211 -39.64 -2.52 -13.27
N GLU A 212 -39.49 -1.23 -13.00
CA GLU A 212 -40.39 -0.36 -12.22
C GLU A 212 -40.16 -0.37 -10.69
N ASP A 213 -38.95 -0.03 -10.19
CA ASP A 213 -38.76 0.88 -9.01
C ASP A 213 -37.34 0.98 -8.37
N SER A 214 -36.26 0.34 -8.86
CA SER A 214 -34.98 0.35 -8.12
C SER A 214 -33.89 1.27 -8.71
N SER A 215 -33.84 2.51 -8.21
CA SER A 215 -32.58 3.25 -8.06
C SER A 215 -31.72 2.57 -6.99
N ARG A 216 -31.04 1.46 -7.32
CA ARG A 216 -30.07 0.66 -6.51
C ARG A 216 -29.80 -0.57 -7.38
N ILE A 217 -28.63 -0.83 -7.96
CA ILE A 217 -27.38 -1.19 -7.29
C ILE A 217 -26.24 -0.80 -8.25
N ILE A 218 -25.42 0.18 -7.86
CA ILE A 218 -24.10 0.41 -8.44
C ILE A 218 -23.15 0.02 -7.31
N TYR A 219 -22.36 -1.02 -7.57
CA TYR A 219 -21.40 -1.65 -6.66
C TYR A 219 -20.77 -0.66 -5.67
N ASP A 220 -20.61 -1.03 -4.39
CA ASP A 220 -20.06 -0.23 -3.27
C ASP A 220 -18.68 0.43 -3.53
N GLY A 221 -18.09 0.21 -4.71
CA GLY A 221 -16.85 0.80 -5.17
C GLY A 221 -16.94 1.88 -6.25
N TYR A 222 -18.08 2.12 -6.91
CA TYR A 222 -18.22 3.11 -8.02
C TYR A 222 -19.05 4.33 -7.61
N PHE A 223 -18.67 5.54 -8.03
CA PHE A 223 -19.53 6.72 -7.89
C PHE A 223 -20.42 6.90 -9.13
N SER A 224 -21.72 6.66 -8.96
CA SER A 224 -22.69 6.63 -10.07
C SER A 224 -23.10 7.99 -10.61
N LYS A 225 -22.93 9.05 -9.81
CA LYS A 225 -23.41 10.40 -10.12
C LYS A 225 -22.34 11.29 -10.77
N GLY A 226 -21.08 10.87 -10.75
CA GLY A 226 -19.98 11.70 -11.24
C GLY A 226 -18.63 11.02 -11.13
N CYS A 227 -17.57 11.80 -11.31
CA CYS A 227 -16.19 11.37 -11.08
C CYS A 227 -15.28 12.54 -10.72
N LEU A 228 -14.16 12.23 -10.07
CA LEU A 228 -13.07 13.19 -9.93
C LEU A 228 -12.36 13.37 -11.29
N LEU A 229 -11.88 14.59 -11.55
CA LEU A 229 -11.21 14.92 -12.82
C LEU A 229 -9.69 14.90 -12.67
N ALA A 230 -9.07 13.85 -13.19
CA ALA A 230 -7.62 13.75 -13.24
C ALA A 230 -7.04 14.68 -14.32
N SER A 231 -5.80 15.13 -14.10
CA SER A 231 -5.01 15.84 -15.10
C SER A 231 -4.20 14.88 -15.96
N GLU A 232 -4.00 15.22 -17.23
CA GLU A 232 -3.20 14.44 -18.18
C GLU A 232 -1.72 14.85 -18.11
N PHE A 233 -0.84 13.87 -17.89
CA PHE A 233 0.62 14.02 -17.79
C PHE A 233 1.26 13.16 -18.88
N ILE A 234 1.98 13.78 -19.81
CA ILE A 234 2.66 13.08 -20.90
C ILE A 234 4.10 12.81 -20.51
N ILE A 235 4.50 11.55 -20.59
CA ILE A 235 5.88 11.12 -20.36
C ILE A 235 6.60 11.01 -21.69
N SER A 236 7.80 11.58 -21.75
CA SER A 236 8.70 11.45 -22.91
C SER A 236 9.04 9.98 -23.22
N GLU A 237 9.41 9.70 -24.47
CA GLU A 237 9.85 8.38 -24.92
C GLU A 237 11.08 7.87 -24.13
N ALA A 238 11.97 8.76 -23.73
CA ALA A 238 13.13 8.42 -22.90
C ALA A 238 12.75 8.17 -21.42
N GLY A 239 11.63 8.74 -20.96
CA GLY A 239 11.18 8.66 -19.56
C GLY A 239 11.90 9.62 -18.63
N ASP A 240 12.58 10.62 -19.17
CA ASP A 240 13.42 11.58 -18.44
C ASP A 240 12.80 12.99 -18.37
N ALA A 241 11.59 13.15 -18.92
CA ALA A 241 10.80 14.36 -18.88
C ALA A 241 9.29 14.06 -18.84
N THR A 242 8.55 14.95 -18.18
CA THR A 242 7.09 14.96 -18.06
C THR A 242 6.56 16.30 -18.53
N LYS A 243 5.41 16.30 -19.19
CA LYS A 243 4.65 17.50 -19.54
C LYS A 243 3.23 17.42 -19.01
N ILE A 244 2.79 18.42 -18.26
CA ILE A 244 1.38 18.55 -17.87
C ILE A 244 0.61 19.06 -19.09
N PHE A 245 -0.35 18.27 -19.56
CA PHE A 245 -1.08 18.51 -20.80
C PHE A 245 -2.44 19.18 -20.58
N SER A 246 -3.15 18.83 -19.51
CA SER A 246 -4.41 19.46 -19.13
C SER A 246 -4.33 20.13 -17.77
N TYR A 247 -5.27 21.03 -17.45
CA TYR A 247 -5.16 21.83 -16.24
C TYR A 247 -5.22 20.96 -14.96
N ILE A 248 -4.59 21.43 -13.90
CA ILE A 248 -4.71 20.88 -12.55
C ILE A 248 -5.79 21.64 -11.80
N ILE A 249 -6.73 20.92 -11.17
CA ILE A 249 -7.80 21.53 -10.35
C ILE A 249 -7.16 22.48 -9.34
N GLY A 250 -7.62 23.73 -9.30
CA GLY A 250 -7.08 24.75 -8.40
C GLY A 250 -5.77 25.41 -8.86
N LEU A 251 -5.18 24.97 -9.97
CA LEU A 251 -4.01 25.58 -10.63
C LEU A 251 -4.31 25.85 -12.11
N ASP A 252 -5.49 26.40 -12.38
CA ASP A 252 -6.05 26.57 -13.72
C ASP A 252 -5.71 27.94 -14.34
N SER A 253 -5.41 28.98 -13.55
CA SER A 253 -5.07 30.30 -14.11
C SER A 253 -3.70 30.31 -14.82
N PRO A 254 -3.51 31.10 -15.90
CA PRO A 254 -2.25 31.13 -16.65
C PRO A 254 -1.01 31.46 -15.79
N ASP A 255 -1.15 32.30 -14.77
CA ASP A 255 -0.04 32.62 -13.85
C ASP A 255 0.32 31.44 -12.96
N GLN A 256 -0.67 30.72 -12.43
CA GLN A 256 -0.44 29.48 -11.68
C GLN A 256 0.21 28.42 -12.57
N GLN A 257 -0.29 28.22 -13.80
CA GLN A 257 0.29 27.23 -14.72
C GLN A 257 1.76 27.54 -15.02
N ARG A 258 2.08 28.80 -15.38
CA ARG A 258 3.46 29.23 -15.64
C ARG A 258 4.39 29.00 -14.44
N ARG A 259 3.88 29.18 -13.22
CA ARG A 259 4.66 29.06 -12.00
C ARG A 259 4.82 27.62 -11.53
N PHE A 260 3.74 26.85 -11.50
CA PHE A 260 3.72 25.53 -10.88
C PHE A 260 4.11 24.41 -11.84
N TYR A 261 3.73 24.47 -13.12
CA TYR A 261 3.83 23.28 -13.98
C TYR A 261 5.27 22.85 -14.22
N PRO A 262 6.25 23.75 -14.49
CA PRO A 262 7.64 23.33 -14.62
C PRO A 262 8.21 22.63 -13.37
N ILE A 263 7.77 23.08 -12.17
CA ILE A 263 8.18 22.50 -10.88
C ILE A 263 7.57 21.11 -10.71
N LEU A 264 6.26 21.00 -10.92
CA LEU A 264 5.52 19.73 -10.79
C LEU A 264 5.97 18.70 -11.83
N GLU A 265 6.22 19.13 -13.07
CA GLU A 265 6.79 18.30 -14.15
C GLU A 265 8.13 17.71 -13.72
N ASN A 266 9.01 18.53 -13.13
CA ASN A 266 10.31 18.07 -12.63
C ASN A 266 10.16 17.04 -11.50
N ILE A 267 9.35 17.34 -10.48
CA ILE A 267 9.13 16.44 -9.34
C ILE A 267 8.49 15.13 -9.80
N PHE A 268 7.50 15.19 -10.69
CA PHE A 268 6.84 14.00 -11.22
C PHE A 268 7.82 13.15 -12.03
N THR A 269 8.64 13.77 -12.89
CA THR A 269 9.72 13.07 -13.63
C THR A 269 10.64 12.30 -12.69
N LYS A 270 11.08 12.91 -11.57
CA LYS A 270 11.92 12.24 -10.57
C LYS A 270 11.19 11.11 -9.84
N SER A 271 9.87 11.14 -9.82
CA SER A 271 9.01 10.14 -9.18
C SER A 271 8.63 8.97 -10.10
N ILE A 272 8.92 9.02 -11.41
CA ILE A 272 8.56 7.97 -12.37
C ILE A 272 9.08 6.59 -11.91
N VAL A 273 10.36 6.51 -11.51
CA VAL A 273 10.95 5.23 -11.08
C VAL A 273 10.25 4.62 -9.86
N LEU A 274 9.73 5.47 -8.96
CA LEU A 274 8.96 5.02 -7.81
C LEU A 274 7.59 4.49 -8.25
N PHE A 275 6.91 5.16 -9.17
CA PHE A 275 5.66 4.68 -9.75
C PHE A 275 5.85 3.35 -10.48
N GLU A 276 6.84 3.26 -11.38
CA GLU A 276 7.15 2.02 -12.12
C GLU A 276 7.45 0.86 -11.16
N HIS A 277 8.12 1.14 -10.04
CA HIS A 277 8.35 0.14 -9.00
C HIS A 277 7.05 -0.34 -8.35
N VAL A 278 6.22 0.58 -7.86
CA VAL A 278 4.94 0.24 -7.21
C VAL A 278 4.03 -0.53 -8.17
N LEU A 279 3.95 -0.11 -9.43
CA LEU A 279 3.21 -0.82 -10.48
C LEU A 279 3.80 -2.22 -10.73
N GLY A 280 5.12 -2.36 -10.78
CA GLY A 280 5.78 -3.66 -10.91
C GLY A 280 5.44 -4.63 -9.76
N ASP A 281 5.41 -4.11 -8.53
CA ASP A 281 5.00 -4.88 -7.35
C ASP A 281 3.51 -5.27 -7.41
N LEU A 282 2.64 -4.35 -7.85
CA LEU A 282 1.20 -4.58 -8.04
C LEU A 282 0.92 -5.64 -9.12
N ALA A 283 1.62 -5.60 -10.25
CA ALA A 283 1.50 -6.58 -11.33
C ALA A 283 1.89 -8.00 -10.88
N CYS A 284 2.72 -8.11 -9.85
CA CYS A 284 3.10 -9.37 -9.22
C CYS A 284 2.22 -9.73 -8.01
N SER A 285 1.14 -8.96 -7.75
CA SER A 285 0.23 -9.12 -6.60
C SER A 285 0.93 -9.14 -5.23
N ARG A 286 2.04 -8.39 -5.08
CA ARG A 286 2.91 -8.46 -3.88
C ARG A 286 2.41 -7.73 -2.63
N PRO A 287 1.76 -6.55 -2.72
CA PRO A 287 1.31 -5.82 -1.53
C PRO A 287 0.33 -6.59 -0.62
N GLY A 288 -0.20 -7.73 -1.09
CA GLY A 288 -1.00 -8.67 -0.29
C GLY A 288 -0.50 -10.12 -0.29
N SER A 289 0.64 -10.46 -0.90
CA SER A 289 1.10 -11.86 -0.94
C SER A 289 1.70 -12.30 0.39
N THR A 290 1.29 -13.44 0.95
CA THR A 290 1.89 -14.04 2.15
C THR A 290 3.17 -14.81 1.84
N ARG A 291 4.24 -14.72 2.66
CA ARG A 291 5.48 -15.52 2.47
C ARG A 291 5.28 -17.01 2.69
N ASP A 292 4.31 -17.39 3.50
CA ASP A 292 3.81 -18.75 3.62
C ASP A 292 2.48 -18.88 2.86
N GLN A 293 1.94 -20.09 2.68
CA GLN A 293 0.65 -20.28 1.99
C GLN A 293 -0.56 -19.76 2.80
N GLY A 294 -0.35 -18.92 3.82
CA GLY A 294 -1.39 -18.38 4.69
C GLY A 294 -2.06 -19.45 5.56
N CYS A 295 -2.88 -19.02 6.52
CA CYS A 295 -3.83 -19.90 7.18
C CYS A 295 -4.97 -20.23 6.18
N ILE A 296 -4.75 -21.14 5.23
CA ILE A 296 -5.85 -21.76 4.48
C ILE A 296 -6.56 -22.70 5.46
N HIS A 297 -7.34 -22.15 6.39
CA HIS A 297 -8.43 -22.91 6.98
C HIS A 297 -9.47 -23.06 5.89
N ASP A 298 -9.25 -24.09 5.10
CA ASP A 298 -10.19 -24.77 4.22
C ASP A 298 -11.65 -24.31 4.41
N THR A 299 -12.08 -23.35 3.58
CA THR A 299 -13.48 -22.91 3.53
C THR A 299 -14.39 -23.97 2.91
N ARG A 300 -13.86 -25.15 2.58
CA ARG A 300 -14.62 -26.34 2.26
C ARG A 300 -14.06 -27.50 3.05
N ARG A 301 -14.42 -27.57 4.34
CA ARG A 301 -14.46 -28.87 5.03
C ARG A 301 -15.26 -29.81 4.14
N ASP A 302 -14.56 -30.61 3.35
CA ASP A 302 -15.09 -31.82 2.77
C ASP A 302 -15.41 -32.71 3.99
N PRO A 303 -16.70 -32.96 4.28
CA PRO A 303 -17.10 -33.81 5.41
C PRO A 303 -16.48 -35.20 5.32
N ASP A 304 -16.07 -35.61 4.11
CA ASP A 304 -15.50 -36.91 3.81
C ASP A 304 -13.96 -36.90 3.72
N SER A 305 -13.31 -35.74 3.86
CA SER A 305 -11.85 -35.72 4.04
C SER A 305 -11.53 -36.27 5.43
N GLU A 306 -10.93 -37.47 5.47
CA GLU A 306 -10.36 -38.04 6.68
C GLU A 306 -9.60 -36.95 7.42
N VAL A 307 -10.04 -36.66 8.65
CA VAL A 307 -9.41 -35.71 9.55
C VAL A 307 -7.91 -36.04 9.57
N LYS A 308 -7.10 -35.25 8.84
CA LYS A 308 -5.64 -35.38 8.95
C LYS A 308 -5.34 -35.34 10.44
N PRO A 309 -4.66 -36.36 10.99
CA PRO A 309 -4.43 -36.44 12.42
C PRO A 309 -3.83 -35.11 12.85
N GLN A 310 -4.44 -34.45 13.84
CA GLN A 310 -3.85 -33.27 14.47
C GLN A 310 -2.46 -33.74 14.96
N LYS A 311 -1.41 -33.41 14.19
CA LYS A 311 -0.03 -33.66 14.65
C LYS A 311 0.06 -33.07 16.04
N ALA A 312 0.52 -33.88 16.99
CA ALA A 312 0.66 -33.45 18.37
C ALA A 312 1.45 -32.13 18.36
N THR A 313 0.90 -31.08 18.95
CA THR A 313 1.57 -29.79 18.99
C THR A 313 2.91 -29.98 19.70
N MET A 314 4.02 -29.83 18.98
CA MET A 314 5.35 -30.03 19.55
C MET A 314 5.79 -28.77 20.31
N GLY A 315 6.52 -28.96 21.40
CA GLY A 315 7.13 -27.89 22.16
C GLY A 315 8.55 -28.24 22.55
N ILE A 316 9.35 -27.21 22.79
CA ILE A 316 10.72 -27.30 23.26
C ILE A 316 10.86 -26.45 24.52
N LEU A 317 11.61 -26.93 25.52
CA LEU A 317 11.89 -26.11 26.69
C LEU A 317 12.70 -24.88 26.27
N VAL A 318 12.41 -23.70 26.86
CA VAL A 318 13.10 -22.44 26.51
C VAL A 318 14.64 -22.59 26.58
N LYS A 319 15.16 -23.32 27.58
CA LYS A 319 16.60 -23.57 27.71
C LYS A 319 17.20 -24.33 26.52
N ASP A 320 16.49 -25.33 26.01
CA ASP A 320 16.95 -26.21 24.94
C ASP A 320 16.81 -25.49 23.59
N TYR A 321 15.75 -24.71 23.43
CA TYR A 321 15.62 -23.77 22.33
C TYR A 321 16.77 -22.76 22.28
N LEU A 322 17.10 -22.11 23.40
CA LEU A 322 18.20 -21.13 23.43
C LEU A 322 19.55 -21.77 23.13
N ARG A 323 19.77 -23.03 23.54
CA ARG A 323 20.95 -23.82 23.19
C ARG A 323 20.98 -24.11 21.68
N LYS A 324 19.92 -24.72 21.15
CA LYS A 324 19.82 -25.12 19.74
C LYS A 324 19.83 -23.92 18.79
N ASN A 325 19.17 -22.82 19.16
CA ASN A 325 19.19 -21.57 18.39
C ASN A 325 20.61 -20.98 18.32
N ARG A 326 21.40 -21.01 19.41
CA ARG A 326 22.80 -20.57 19.36
C ARG A 326 23.64 -21.42 18.40
N GLU A 327 23.41 -22.73 18.38
CA GLU A 327 24.07 -23.64 17.45
C GLU A 327 23.69 -23.33 15.99
N ILE A 328 22.40 -23.19 15.69
CA ILE A 328 21.89 -22.82 14.36
C ILE A 328 22.50 -21.50 13.89
N LEU A 329 22.49 -20.47 14.73
CA LEU A 329 23.01 -19.15 14.39
C LEU A 329 24.55 -19.17 14.21
N ALA A 330 25.27 -19.96 15.00
CA ALA A 330 26.72 -20.13 14.84
C ALA A 330 27.06 -20.86 13.52
N GLN A 331 26.33 -21.92 13.18
CA GLN A 331 26.47 -22.63 11.90
C GLN A 331 26.20 -21.69 10.72
N PHE A 332 25.12 -20.90 10.79
CA PHE A 332 24.82 -19.87 9.80
C PHE A 332 25.94 -18.84 9.69
N GLN A 333 26.42 -18.27 10.81
CA GLN A 333 27.52 -17.29 10.81
C GLN A 333 28.78 -17.79 10.11
N ASN A 334 29.09 -19.09 10.24
CA ASN A 334 30.29 -19.70 9.69
C ASN A 334 30.21 -20.00 8.19
N GLY A 335 29.08 -19.74 7.51
CA GLY A 335 28.97 -19.96 6.07
C GLY A 335 28.55 -21.39 5.66
N GLY A 336 28.52 -22.33 6.61
CA GLY A 336 28.27 -23.75 6.36
C GLY A 336 26.79 -24.14 6.28
N LEU A 337 26.55 -25.43 5.99
CA LEU A 337 25.22 -26.04 6.08
C LEU A 337 24.73 -26.03 7.53
N ILE A 338 23.50 -25.58 7.75
CA ILE A 338 22.86 -25.67 9.06
C ILE A 338 22.33 -27.10 9.22
N THR A 339 22.96 -27.89 10.10
CA THR A 339 22.56 -29.27 10.41
C THR A 339 21.76 -29.38 11.70
N ALA A 340 21.77 -28.33 12.52
CA ALA A 340 21.02 -28.30 13.78
C ALA A 340 19.51 -28.10 13.52
N ASP A 341 18.67 -28.94 14.15
CA ASP A 341 17.21 -28.86 14.08
C ASP A 341 16.60 -28.75 15.49
N TYR A 342 15.54 -27.95 15.63
CA TYR A 342 14.77 -27.87 16.86
C TYR A 342 14.03 -29.17 17.17
N LEU A 343 13.76 -29.99 16.15
CA LEU A 343 13.07 -31.29 16.31
C LEU A 343 13.88 -32.30 17.10
N ASP A 344 15.22 -32.19 17.12
CA ASP A 344 16.08 -33.04 17.93
C ASP A 344 15.73 -32.99 19.43
N ASP A 345 15.25 -31.83 19.88
CA ASP A 345 14.97 -31.50 21.29
C ASP A 345 13.46 -31.29 21.55
N ALA A 346 12.61 -31.48 20.54
CA ALA A 346 11.17 -31.24 20.61
C ALA A 346 10.42 -32.41 21.23
N GLN A 347 9.37 -32.12 22.00
CA GLN A 347 8.48 -33.13 22.59
C GLN A 347 7.00 -32.74 22.43
N PRO A 348 6.07 -33.71 22.38
CA PRO A 348 4.64 -33.40 22.37
C PRO A 348 4.21 -32.54 23.56
N LEU A 349 3.38 -31.51 23.33
CA LEU A 349 2.78 -30.73 24.41
C LEU A 349 1.63 -31.48 25.05
N CYS A 350 1.64 -31.56 26.39
CA CYS A 350 0.55 -32.14 27.15
C CYS A 350 -0.35 -31.06 27.79
N TRP A 351 -1.58 -30.94 27.28
CA TRP A 351 -2.61 -30.01 27.77
C TRP A 351 -3.20 -30.40 29.14
N ARG A 352 -3.06 -31.65 29.55
CA ARG A 352 -3.54 -32.17 30.84
C ARG A 352 -2.41 -32.67 31.73
N HIS A 353 -1.20 -32.10 31.58
CA HIS A 353 0.01 -32.63 32.23
C HIS A 353 -0.14 -32.82 33.75
N ARG A 354 -0.71 -31.84 34.47
CA ARG A 354 -0.99 -31.98 35.91
C ARG A 354 -1.95 -33.15 36.22
N GLY A 355 -2.94 -33.40 35.35
CA GLY A 355 -3.86 -34.53 35.48
C GLY A 355 -3.23 -35.88 35.10
N CYS A 356 -2.21 -35.90 34.23
CA CYS A 356 -1.42 -37.10 33.97
C CYS A 356 -0.52 -37.43 35.17
N GLN A 357 0.20 -36.43 35.70
CA GLN A 357 1.02 -36.56 36.91
C GLN A 357 0.22 -37.05 38.12
N ASN A 358 -0.95 -36.44 38.39
CA ASN A 358 -1.81 -36.85 39.50
C ASN A 358 -2.33 -38.31 39.39
N ARG A 359 -2.32 -38.88 38.19
CA ARG A 359 -2.75 -40.27 37.92
C ARG A 359 -1.58 -41.24 37.74
N GLY A 360 -0.34 -40.78 37.93
CA GLY A 360 0.86 -41.59 37.68
C GLY A 360 1.05 -42.00 36.21
N ILE A 361 0.40 -41.29 35.28
CA ILE A 361 0.49 -41.57 33.84
C ILE A 361 1.67 -40.79 33.27
N ASP A 362 2.66 -41.50 32.74
CA ASP A 362 3.68 -40.88 31.88
C ASP A 362 3.06 -40.53 30.53
N CYS A 363 2.80 -39.25 30.30
CA CYS A 363 2.24 -38.77 29.05
C CYS A 363 3.30 -38.51 27.97
N GLY A 364 4.59 -38.73 28.24
CA GLY A 364 5.70 -38.52 27.30
C GLY A 364 5.87 -37.09 26.77
N GLY A 365 5.10 -36.14 27.31
CA GLY A 365 4.98 -34.78 26.80
C GLY A 365 5.16 -33.72 27.87
N ILE A 366 5.78 -32.59 27.47
CA ILE A 366 6.05 -31.48 28.38
C ILE A 366 4.78 -30.71 28.71
N SER A 367 4.70 -30.19 29.94
CA SER A 367 3.59 -29.36 30.37
C SER A 367 3.50 -28.09 29.53
N HIS A 368 2.36 -27.86 28.88
CA HIS A 368 2.05 -26.58 28.22
C HIS A 368 2.06 -25.37 29.17
N LYS A 369 2.06 -25.59 30.49
CA LYS A 369 2.18 -24.55 31.52
C LYS A 369 3.63 -24.26 31.94
N SER A 370 4.60 -25.06 31.45
CA SER A 370 6.03 -24.79 31.68
C SER A 370 6.51 -23.68 30.74
N HIS A 371 7.70 -23.13 30.98
CA HIS A 371 8.37 -22.22 30.05
C HIS A 371 8.80 -22.99 28.79
N VAL A 372 7.86 -23.18 27.87
CA VAL A 372 8.02 -23.91 26.61
C VAL A 372 7.78 -22.98 25.43
N ILE A 373 8.50 -23.23 24.34
CA ILE A 373 8.29 -22.59 23.05
C ILE A 373 7.60 -23.62 22.19
N GLN A 374 6.42 -23.26 21.65
CA GLN A 374 5.74 -24.13 20.71
C GLN A 374 6.56 -24.15 19.41
N ILE A 375 6.98 -25.32 18.98
CA ILE A 375 7.59 -25.47 17.67
C ILE A 375 6.42 -25.50 16.69
N HIS A 376 6.24 -24.38 16.02
CA HIS A 376 5.38 -24.36 14.86
C HIS A 376 6.15 -25.03 13.72
N GLU A 377 6.07 -26.36 13.63
CA GLU A 377 6.29 -27.05 12.36
C GLU A 377 5.15 -26.58 11.44
N SER A 378 5.27 -25.42 10.79
CA SER A 378 4.31 -25.19 9.70
C SER A 378 4.70 -26.19 8.61
N GLU A 379 3.87 -27.23 8.44
CA GLU A 379 3.86 -28.01 7.20
C GLU A 379 3.62 -27.09 5.98
N ILE A 380 3.06 -25.90 6.23
CA ILE A 380 2.94 -24.79 5.31
C ILE A 380 4.35 -24.36 4.88
N PRO A 381 4.76 -24.66 3.63
CA PRO A 381 6.07 -24.28 3.13
C PRO A 381 6.18 -22.77 3.05
N LEU A 382 7.38 -22.22 3.29
CA LEU A 382 7.68 -20.90 2.75
C LEU A 382 7.66 -21.04 1.24
N ASP A 383 6.84 -20.23 0.58
CA ASP A 383 6.72 -20.31 -0.86
C ASP A 383 7.78 -19.41 -1.49
N LEU A 384 8.71 -20.01 -2.22
CA LEU A 384 9.70 -19.25 -2.99
C LEU A 384 9.03 -18.35 -4.04
N LYS A 385 7.80 -18.69 -4.49
CA LYS A 385 6.98 -17.82 -5.35
C LYS A 385 6.59 -16.52 -4.65
N HIS A 386 6.48 -16.52 -3.33
CA HIS A 386 6.07 -15.37 -2.52
C HIS A 386 7.24 -14.66 -1.84
N MET A 387 8.48 -15.15 -2.01
CA MET A 387 9.68 -14.37 -1.70
C MET A 387 9.72 -13.13 -2.57
N TRP A 388 10.07 -11.98 -1.99
CA TRP A 388 10.22 -10.77 -2.77
C TRP A 388 11.39 -10.91 -3.77
N PHE A 389 11.14 -10.57 -5.03
CA PHE A 389 12.15 -10.45 -6.09
C PHE A 389 12.04 -9.06 -6.72
N PRO A 390 13.02 -8.59 -7.50
CA PRO A 390 12.84 -7.36 -8.26
C PRO A 390 11.64 -7.46 -9.23
N PRO A 391 10.82 -6.40 -9.40
CA PRO A 391 9.87 -6.38 -10.49
C PRO A 391 10.63 -6.35 -11.82
N ASN A 392 10.09 -7.03 -12.83
CA ASN A 392 10.66 -6.96 -14.17
C ASN A 392 10.11 -5.73 -14.90
N PHE A 393 10.98 -4.78 -15.26
CA PHE A 393 10.58 -3.59 -16.01
C PHE A 393 10.25 -3.89 -17.49
N SER A 394 10.55 -5.09 -18.00
CA SER A 394 10.07 -5.54 -19.30
C SER A 394 8.60 -6.00 -19.19
N GLY A 395 7.67 -5.06 -19.26
CA GLY A 395 6.23 -5.30 -19.09
C GLY A 395 5.40 -4.02 -19.06
N GLY A 396 4.07 -4.14 -18.95
CA GLY A 396 3.10 -3.03 -19.02
C GLY A 396 3.18 -1.96 -17.93
N HIS A 397 4.23 -1.95 -17.10
CA HIS A 397 4.51 -0.99 -16.01
C HIS A 397 5.49 0.11 -16.42
N ASN A 398 6.17 -0.01 -17.56
CA ASN A 398 7.00 1.07 -18.10
C ASN A 398 6.13 2.26 -18.54
N LEU A 399 6.41 3.44 -18.00
CA LEU A 399 5.61 4.66 -18.22
C LEU A 399 6.11 5.53 -19.37
N ARG A 400 7.23 5.17 -20.02
CA ARG A 400 7.78 5.88 -21.19
C ARG A 400 6.75 6.01 -22.32
N GLY A 401 6.69 7.21 -22.91
CA GLY A 401 5.78 7.52 -24.02
C GLY A 401 4.29 7.52 -23.66
N ARG A 402 3.92 7.36 -22.38
CA ARG A 402 2.50 7.26 -21.98
C ARG A 402 1.89 8.61 -21.63
N ASN A 403 0.58 8.70 -21.86
CA ASN A 403 -0.28 9.71 -21.28
C ASN A 403 -0.90 9.13 -20.00
N LEU A 404 -0.57 9.73 -18.86
CA LEU A 404 -0.99 9.31 -17.53
C LEU A 404 -2.10 10.23 -17.03
N ARG A 405 -3.01 9.67 -16.23
CA ARG A 405 -4.02 10.44 -15.49
C ARG A 405 -3.56 10.53 -14.05
N VAL A 406 -3.40 11.77 -13.57
CA VAL A 406 -2.79 12.06 -12.28
C VAL A 406 -3.63 13.09 -11.55
N PHE A 407 -3.96 12.80 -10.29
CA PHE A 407 -4.48 13.81 -9.36
C PHE A 407 -3.32 14.43 -8.59
N VAL A 408 -3.41 15.74 -8.36
CA VAL A 408 -2.40 16.52 -7.62
C VAL A 408 -3.04 17.08 -6.37
N HIS A 409 -2.39 16.91 -5.23
CA HIS A 409 -2.90 17.34 -3.93
C HIS A 409 -1.80 18.04 -3.13
N PHE A 410 -2.06 19.28 -2.72
CA PHE A 410 -1.21 20.01 -1.77
C PHE A 410 -1.93 20.07 -0.42
N ARG A 411 -1.32 19.44 0.59
CA ARG A 411 -1.83 19.41 1.97
C ARG A 411 -0.80 20.00 2.92
N ASN A 412 -1.25 20.96 3.72
CA ASN A 412 -0.49 21.54 4.81
C ASN A 412 -1.13 21.14 6.14
N VAL A 413 -0.28 20.92 7.14
CA VAL A 413 -0.68 20.80 8.54
C VAL A 413 0.13 21.81 9.34
N GLU A 414 -0.55 22.74 10.00
CA GLU A 414 0.03 23.79 10.82
C GLU A 414 -0.36 23.58 12.29
N VAL A 415 0.63 23.67 13.17
CA VAL A 415 0.46 23.54 14.63
C VAL A 415 1.02 24.80 15.29
N THR A 416 0.29 25.37 16.25
CA THR A 416 0.65 26.64 16.89
C THR A 416 0.89 26.43 18.39
N PRO A 417 1.53 27.38 19.10
CA PRO A 417 1.61 27.31 20.56
C PRO A 417 0.24 27.15 21.26
N GLU A 418 -0.82 27.73 20.68
CA GLU A 418 -2.20 27.65 21.19
C GLU A 418 -2.88 26.31 20.86
N ASP A 419 -2.54 25.69 19.73
CA ASP A 419 -2.99 24.36 19.32
C ASP A 419 -1.78 23.47 18.93
N PRO A 420 -1.01 22.99 19.92
CA PRO A 420 0.36 22.48 19.71
C PRO A 420 0.43 21.03 19.24
N VAL A 421 -0.70 20.32 19.16
CA VAL A 421 -0.77 18.89 18.86
C VAL A 421 -1.71 18.66 17.68
N PHE A 422 -1.17 18.11 16.60
CA PHE A 422 -1.98 17.52 15.54
C PHE A 422 -2.38 16.10 15.95
N LYS A 423 -3.67 15.79 15.94
CA LYS A 423 -4.21 14.52 16.46
C LYS A 423 -4.11 13.35 15.46
N GLY A 424 -3.50 13.55 14.30
CA GLY A 424 -3.51 12.57 13.21
C GLY A 424 -4.78 12.66 12.37
N THR A 425 -4.79 12.01 11.20
CA THR A 425 -6.00 11.93 10.36
C THR A 425 -7.00 10.98 11.01
N ALA A 426 -8.30 11.31 11.04
CA ALA A 426 -9.27 10.54 11.82
C ALA A 426 -9.42 9.09 11.32
N GLU A 427 -9.53 8.91 10.00
CA GLU A 427 -9.84 7.63 9.36
C GLU A 427 -8.66 7.07 8.56
N TRP A 428 -8.73 5.76 8.26
CA TRP A 428 -7.86 5.12 7.28
C TRP A 428 -8.30 5.53 5.88
N PHE A 429 -7.37 6.05 5.11
CA PHE A 429 -7.64 6.68 3.83
C PHE A 429 -7.18 5.82 2.65
N ILE A 430 -8.04 5.72 1.63
CA ILE A 430 -7.74 5.27 0.27
C ILE A 430 -8.28 6.34 -0.66
N PHE A 431 -7.50 6.72 -1.67
CA PHE A 431 -7.91 7.77 -2.60
C PHE A 431 -8.73 7.22 -3.77
N GLY A 432 -9.84 7.87 -4.11
CA GLY A 432 -10.63 7.57 -5.31
C GLY A 432 -11.56 6.35 -5.18
N LYS A 433 -12.44 6.21 -6.17
CA LYS A 433 -13.34 5.07 -6.37
C LYS A 433 -12.90 4.26 -7.58
N LEU A 434 -13.59 3.15 -7.87
CA LEU A 434 -13.26 2.26 -8.99
C LEU A 434 -13.26 2.99 -10.34
N ASN A 435 -14.17 3.95 -10.52
CA ASN A 435 -14.18 4.78 -11.72
C ASN A 435 -12.89 5.62 -11.85
N GLU A 436 -12.36 6.21 -10.80
CA GLU A 436 -11.06 6.92 -10.88
C GLU A 436 -9.86 5.96 -11.04
N SER A 437 -10.00 4.70 -10.63
CA SER A 437 -9.01 3.63 -10.82
C SER A 437 -7.60 4.01 -10.33
N VAL A 438 -7.51 4.61 -9.14
CA VAL A 438 -6.22 5.03 -8.57
C VAL A 438 -5.48 3.83 -8.00
N VAL A 439 -4.26 3.58 -8.49
CA VAL A 439 -3.50 2.35 -8.18
C VAL A 439 -2.23 2.62 -7.39
N ALA A 440 -1.60 3.78 -7.56
CA ALA A 440 -0.34 4.11 -6.91
C ALA A 440 -0.34 5.56 -6.42
N VAL A 441 0.37 5.79 -5.32
CA VAL A 441 0.47 7.10 -4.65
C VAL A 441 1.93 7.44 -4.44
N VAL A 442 2.29 8.68 -4.71
CA VAL A 442 3.59 9.26 -4.35
C VAL A 442 3.36 10.53 -3.54
N THR A 443 3.91 10.57 -2.32
CA THR A 443 3.84 11.75 -1.43
C THR A 443 5.24 12.29 -1.18
N TYR A 444 5.41 13.59 -1.37
CA TYR A 444 6.64 14.34 -1.17
C TYR A 444 6.47 15.35 -0.03
N CYS A 445 7.28 15.20 1.03
CA CYS A 445 7.36 16.20 2.10
C CYS A 445 8.39 17.26 1.73
N TYR A 446 7.91 18.43 1.28
CA TYR A 446 8.77 19.49 0.75
C TYR A 446 9.16 20.55 1.78
N ALA A 447 8.42 20.66 2.89
CA ALA A 447 8.78 21.51 4.01
C ALA A 447 8.28 20.90 5.33
N GLN A 448 9.12 20.96 6.35
CA GLN A 448 8.82 20.51 7.71
C GLN A 448 9.64 21.35 8.69
N GLU A 449 8.99 21.96 9.69
CA GLU A 449 9.70 22.75 10.70
C GLU A 449 9.05 22.61 12.08
N ASN A 450 9.89 22.57 13.12
CA ASN A 450 9.48 22.65 14.53
C ASN A 450 8.42 21.62 14.97
N ILE A 451 8.45 20.41 14.43
CA ILE A 451 7.56 19.31 14.84
C ILE A 451 8.33 18.03 15.12
N THR A 452 7.76 17.16 15.96
CA THR A 452 8.29 15.81 16.23
C THR A 452 8.30 14.94 14.98
N GLU A 453 8.91 13.75 15.07
CA GLU A 453 8.92 12.77 13.97
C GLU A 453 7.50 12.46 13.48
N VAL A 454 7.30 12.53 12.17
CA VAL A 454 6.00 12.26 11.52
C VAL A 454 6.02 10.87 10.91
N ARG A 455 4.93 10.13 11.11
CA ARG A 455 4.76 8.77 10.60
C ARG A 455 3.51 8.64 9.77
N LEU A 456 3.64 7.98 8.63
CA LEU A 456 2.53 7.55 7.79
C LEU A 456 2.34 6.06 8.01
N ASN A 457 1.23 5.70 8.67
CA ASN A 457 0.82 4.32 8.92
C ASN A 457 0.13 3.72 7.71
N PHE A 458 0.30 2.42 7.53
CA PHE A 458 -0.38 1.59 6.55
C PHE A 458 -1.01 0.39 7.25
N VAL A 459 -2.15 -0.06 6.76
CA VAL A 459 -2.79 -1.29 7.24
C VAL A 459 -3.15 -2.20 6.07
N THR A 460 -2.97 -3.50 6.26
CA THR A 460 -3.53 -4.50 5.37
C THR A 460 -4.97 -4.80 5.81
N VAL A 461 -5.95 -4.53 4.94
CA VAL A 461 -7.38 -4.79 5.23
C VAL A 461 -7.68 -6.29 5.11
N HIS A 462 -8.62 -6.80 5.91
CA HIS A 462 -9.11 -8.19 5.86
C HIS A 462 -10.64 -8.23 5.66
N LYS A 463 -11.15 -9.21 4.88
CA LYS A 463 -12.60 -9.48 4.78
C LYS A 463 -13.14 -10.01 6.13
N ARG A 464 -14.25 -9.41 6.58
CA ARG A 464 -14.89 -9.60 7.90
C ARG A 464 -15.21 -11.06 8.27
N GLU A 465 -15.43 -11.93 7.27
CA GLU A 465 -15.86 -13.33 7.43
C GLU A 465 -14.73 -14.31 7.82
N PHE A 466 -13.46 -13.97 7.55
CA PHE A 466 -12.35 -14.91 7.76
C PHE A 466 -11.93 -15.06 9.23
N ASN A 467 -12.18 -14.03 10.05
CA ASN A 467 -11.86 -14.03 11.49
C ASN A 467 -12.72 -15.02 12.30
N ALA A 468 -13.90 -15.40 11.82
CA ALA A 468 -14.78 -16.34 12.53
C ALA A 468 -14.29 -17.81 12.43
N LEU A 469 -13.55 -18.16 11.38
CA LEU A 469 -13.08 -19.53 11.12
C LEU A 469 -11.70 -19.86 11.71
N CYS A 470 -10.86 -18.86 11.97
CA CYS A 470 -9.52 -19.10 12.51
C CYS A 470 -9.57 -19.36 14.03
N ARG A 471 -9.39 -20.63 14.44
CA ARG A 471 -9.31 -21.10 15.84
C ARG A 471 -8.11 -20.57 16.64
N CYS A 472 -7.38 -19.56 16.15
CA CYS A 472 -6.26 -18.93 16.84
C CYS A 472 -6.67 -17.92 17.93
N GLY A 473 -7.97 -17.72 18.17
CA GLY A 473 -8.50 -17.28 19.45
C GLY A 473 -7.85 -16.03 20.04
N ARG A 474 -8.29 -14.85 19.56
CA ARG A 474 -8.71 -13.71 20.41
C ARG A 474 -9.39 -12.66 19.53
N SER A 475 -10.66 -12.43 19.84
CA SER A 475 -11.42 -11.25 19.46
C SER A 475 -10.89 -10.05 20.24
N ASP A 476 -10.34 -9.08 19.54
CA ASP A 476 -10.61 -7.65 19.70
C ASP A 476 -10.25 -6.97 18.36
N PHE A 477 -10.98 -5.93 18.01
CA PHE A 477 -11.12 -5.40 16.66
C PHE A 477 -9.81 -4.89 16.01
N ALA A 478 -9.76 -5.05 14.68
CA ALA A 478 -9.07 -4.23 13.67
C ALA A 478 -7.96 -3.27 14.16
N VAL A 479 -6.68 -3.54 13.84
CA VAL A 479 -5.48 -2.64 13.78
C VAL A 479 -4.15 -3.40 13.99
N ASP A 480 -4.16 -4.71 14.28
CA ASP A 480 -2.96 -5.46 14.74
C ASP A 480 -1.83 -5.69 13.70
N GLN A 481 -1.95 -5.17 12.47
CA GLN A 481 -0.90 -5.19 11.44
C GLN A 481 -0.73 -3.81 10.79
N SER A 482 -0.58 -2.78 11.61
CA SER A 482 -0.14 -1.47 11.12
C SER A 482 1.38 -1.39 11.07
N GLU A 483 1.91 -0.94 9.93
CA GLU A 483 3.32 -0.63 9.73
C GLU A 483 3.43 0.86 9.36
N SER A 484 4.38 1.61 9.92
CA SER A 484 4.59 3.03 9.58
C SER A 484 5.89 3.26 8.84
N THR A 485 5.89 4.17 7.87
CA THR A 485 7.10 4.81 7.35
C THR A 485 7.27 6.22 7.94
N ILE A 486 8.50 6.72 8.00
CA ILE A 486 8.80 8.08 8.47
C ILE A 486 8.66 9.05 7.30
N ILE A 487 7.86 10.09 7.50
CA ILE A 487 7.80 11.27 6.65
C ILE A 487 8.78 12.30 7.23
N LYS A 488 9.67 12.81 6.38
CA LYS A 488 10.63 13.85 6.75
C LYS A 488 10.86 14.80 5.60
N GLU A 489 11.39 16.00 5.89
CA GLU A 489 11.74 16.97 4.86
C GLU A 489 12.63 16.35 3.76
N ASN A 490 12.32 16.69 2.52
CA ASN A 490 12.98 16.25 1.30
C ASN A 490 12.92 14.73 1.04
N ARG A 491 11.99 14.01 1.67
CA ARG A 491 11.70 12.60 1.38
C ARG A 491 10.46 12.47 0.49
N VAL A 492 10.59 11.63 -0.52
CA VAL A 492 9.50 11.12 -1.35
C VAL A 492 9.18 9.69 -0.91
N VAL A 493 7.91 9.36 -0.73
CA VAL A 493 7.42 8.01 -0.38
C VAL A 493 6.42 7.58 -1.43
N ALA A 494 6.53 6.34 -1.90
CA ALA A 494 5.65 5.74 -2.89
C ALA A 494 5.07 4.43 -2.38
N PHE A 495 3.78 4.22 -2.61
CA PHE A 495 3.07 3.04 -2.14
C PHE A 495 1.84 2.76 -3.01
N PRO A 496 1.38 1.50 -3.07
CA PRO A 496 0.15 1.16 -3.77
C PRO A 496 -1.06 1.70 -3.01
N ASN A 497 -2.07 2.17 -3.74
CA ASN A 497 -3.34 2.63 -3.16
C ASN A 497 -4.15 1.49 -2.49
N LEU A 498 -3.67 0.24 -2.58
CA LEU A 498 -4.10 -0.95 -1.83
C LEU A 498 -3.84 -0.89 -0.33
N LEU A 499 -2.93 -0.02 0.10
CA LEU A 499 -2.59 0.13 1.51
C LEU A 499 -3.33 1.35 2.07
N PRO A 500 -4.50 1.18 2.72
CA PRO A 500 -5.09 2.27 3.47
C PRO A 500 -4.09 2.84 4.44
N HIS A 501 -4.03 4.16 4.49
CA HIS A 501 -3.02 4.87 5.24
C HIS A 501 -3.58 5.99 6.10
N LYS A 502 -2.82 6.37 7.12
CA LYS A 502 -3.21 7.38 8.10
C LYS A 502 -1.98 8.13 8.60
N LEU A 503 -2.07 9.44 8.73
CA LEU A 503 -1.00 10.23 9.34
C LEU A 503 -1.10 10.14 10.86
N GLU A 504 0.00 9.80 11.53
CA GLU A 504 0.06 9.74 13.00
C GLU A 504 0.04 11.13 13.65
N PRO A 505 -0.37 11.22 14.92
CA PRO A 505 -0.24 12.46 15.70
C PRO A 505 1.20 12.94 15.79
N PHE A 506 1.39 14.26 15.84
CA PHE A 506 2.67 14.90 16.12
C PHE A 506 2.46 16.24 16.84
N GLU A 507 3.51 16.77 17.46
CA GLU A 507 3.45 18.01 18.23
C GLU A 507 4.65 18.92 17.98
N ILE A 508 4.55 20.19 18.41
CA ILE A 508 5.66 21.15 18.32
C ILE A 508 6.81 20.81 19.27
N ILE A 509 8.05 21.01 18.80
CA ILE A 509 9.26 20.77 19.62
C ILE A 509 9.53 21.99 20.51
N ASP A 510 9.71 23.16 19.90
CA ASP A 510 9.81 24.44 20.60
C ASP A 510 8.41 25.02 20.76
N LYS A 511 7.91 25.00 22.00
CA LYS A 511 6.56 25.45 22.35
C LYS A 511 6.32 26.95 22.20
N THR A 512 7.36 27.73 21.86
CA THR A 512 7.26 29.18 21.67
C THR A 512 7.02 29.59 20.21
N ARG A 513 7.17 28.66 19.27
CA ARG A 513 7.05 28.90 17.83
C ARG A 513 6.05 27.92 17.22
N GLY A 514 5.38 28.33 16.14
CA GLY A 514 4.59 27.40 15.33
C GLY A 514 5.47 26.36 14.65
N GLY A 515 4.85 25.28 14.19
CA GLY A 515 5.47 24.22 13.39
C GLY A 515 4.57 23.84 12.23
N HIS A 516 5.14 23.18 11.22
CA HIS A 516 4.38 22.78 10.04
C HIS A 516 4.90 21.49 9.41
N LEU A 517 4.00 20.83 8.69
CA LEU A 517 4.26 19.75 7.74
C LEU A 517 3.56 20.11 6.42
N LYS A 518 4.31 20.19 5.32
CA LYS A 518 3.77 20.50 4.00
C LYS A 518 4.09 19.40 3.00
N MET A 519 3.06 18.90 2.33
CA MET A 519 3.11 17.71 1.47
C MET A 519 2.49 17.96 0.11
N LEU A 520 3.14 17.40 -0.92
CA LEU A 520 2.63 17.28 -2.29
C LEU A 520 2.39 15.79 -2.57
N THR A 521 1.17 15.42 -2.94
CA THR A 521 0.82 14.05 -3.30
C THR A 521 0.36 13.96 -4.76
N PHE A 522 0.88 12.97 -5.47
CA PHE A 522 0.41 12.54 -6.78
C PHE A 522 -0.30 11.20 -6.64
N TYR A 523 -1.55 11.14 -7.12
CA TYR A 523 -2.30 9.88 -7.21
C TYR A 523 -2.37 9.46 -8.68
N LEU A 524 -1.77 8.31 -8.99
CA LEU A 524 -1.70 7.77 -10.35
C LEU A 524 -2.87 6.81 -10.59
N CYS A 525 -3.70 7.16 -11.57
CA CYS A 525 -4.70 6.25 -12.13
C CYS A 525 -4.02 5.12 -12.90
N ASP A 526 -4.71 3.98 -13.03
CA ASP A 526 -4.23 2.82 -13.76
C ASP A 526 -3.80 3.19 -15.20
N PRO A 527 -2.49 3.09 -15.53
CA PRO A 527 -1.98 3.47 -16.84
C PRO A 527 -2.18 2.39 -17.92
N SER A 528 -2.77 1.24 -17.55
CA SER A 528 -3.11 0.14 -18.46
C SER A 528 -4.58 0.13 -18.87
N LEU A 529 -5.45 0.79 -18.10
CA LEU A 529 -6.87 0.86 -18.41
C LEU A 529 -7.12 1.74 -19.64
N ALA A 530 -7.71 1.12 -20.67
CA ALA A 530 -8.27 1.83 -21.82
C ALA A 530 -9.59 2.55 -21.49
N HIS A 531 -10.02 2.57 -20.23
CA HIS A 531 -11.26 3.20 -19.79
C HIS A 531 -11.25 4.69 -20.12
N GLU A 532 -12.30 5.20 -20.76
CA GLU A 532 -12.49 6.60 -21.12
C GLU A 532 -12.99 7.41 -19.91
N MET A 533 -12.18 7.46 -18.84
CA MET A 533 -12.50 8.36 -17.73
C MET A 533 -12.37 9.81 -18.20
N PRO A 534 -13.37 10.67 -17.94
CA PRO A 534 -13.26 12.10 -18.17
C PRO A 534 -12.07 12.68 -17.39
N THR A 535 -11.35 13.58 -18.04
CA THR A 535 -10.20 14.30 -17.48
C THR A 535 -10.45 15.81 -17.57
N THR A 536 -9.58 16.58 -16.92
CA THR A 536 -9.57 18.05 -17.06
C THR A 536 -9.24 18.53 -18.49
N ARG A 537 -8.94 17.63 -19.42
CA ARG A 537 -8.81 17.97 -20.84
C ARG A 537 -10.16 18.25 -21.50
N ILE A 538 -11.20 17.51 -21.10
CA ILE A 538 -12.50 17.52 -21.78
C ILE A 538 -13.60 18.17 -20.94
N VAL A 539 -13.33 18.44 -19.67
CA VAL A 539 -14.22 19.19 -18.78
C VAL A 539 -13.51 20.48 -18.40
N ALA A 540 -14.19 21.62 -18.55
CA ALA A 540 -13.64 22.93 -18.19
C ALA A 540 -13.42 23.07 -16.67
N PRO A 541 -12.57 23.99 -16.19
CA PRO A 541 -12.54 24.36 -14.78
C PRO A 541 -13.93 24.75 -14.29
N GLN A 542 -14.36 24.16 -13.16
CA GLN A 542 -15.66 24.39 -12.56
C GLN A 542 -15.51 25.13 -11.23
N THR A 543 -16.57 25.85 -10.86
CA THR A 543 -16.77 26.58 -9.61
C THR A 543 -18.12 26.21 -8.98
N LEU A 544 -18.34 26.58 -7.71
CA LEU A 544 -19.61 26.36 -7.01
C LEU A 544 -20.78 26.96 -7.79
N GLU A 545 -20.57 28.14 -8.38
CA GLU A 545 -21.56 28.85 -9.19
C GLU A 545 -21.91 28.06 -10.45
N THR A 546 -20.92 27.55 -11.18
CA THR A 546 -21.15 26.76 -12.40
C THR A 546 -21.84 25.41 -12.15
N LEU A 547 -21.64 24.81 -10.97
CA LEU A 547 -22.34 23.58 -10.56
C LEU A 547 -23.78 23.85 -10.09
N SER A 548 -24.06 25.08 -9.61
CA SER A 548 -25.37 25.47 -9.07
C SER A 548 -26.32 26.01 -10.14
N THR A 549 -25.79 26.44 -11.30
CA THR A 549 -26.60 26.90 -12.41
C THR A 549 -27.03 25.73 -13.30
N PRO A 550 -28.34 25.44 -13.47
CA PRO A 550 -28.80 24.58 -14.55
C PRO A 550 -28.58 25.33 -15.86
N SER A 551 -27.41 25.16 -16.47
CA SER A 551 -27.13 25.70 -17.79
C SER A 551 -27.88 24.87 -18.84
N VAL A 552 -29.18 25.12 -18.97
CA VAL A 552 -29.92 24.82 -20.19
C VAL A 552 -29.59 25.97 -21.17
N PRO A 553 -28.89 25.72 -22.28
CA PRO A 553 -28.76 26.73 -23.32
C PRO A 553 -30.17 26.94 -23.89
N ARG A 554 -30.72 28.14 -23.71
CA ARG A 554 -31.87 28.56 -24.53
C ARG A 554 -31.38 28.58 -25.99
N GLN A 555 -31.82 27.61 -26.77
CA GLN A 555 -31.76 27.71 -28.23
C GLN A 555 -32.58 28.94 -28.63
N ASN A 556 -31.90 30.02 -28.98
CA ASN A 556 -32.52 31.08 -29.77
C ASN A 556 -32.70 30.50 -31.17
N GLY A 557 -33.95 30.14 -31.50
CA GLY A 557 -34.33 29.76 -32.86
C GLY A 557 -34.11 30.94 -33.83
N PRO A 558 -33.82 30.66 -35.12
CA PRO A 558 -33.70 31.71 -36.11
C PRO A 558 -35.09 32.27 -36.47
N HIS A 559 -35.09 33.55 -36.85
CA HIS A 559 -36.24 34.34 -37.30
C HIS A 559 -37.07 33.71 -38.41
#